data_AF-A0A2G9N6I7-F1
#
_entry.id   AF-A0A2G9N6I7-F1
#
_cell.length_a   1.000
_cell.length_b   1.000
_cell.length_c   1.000
_cell.angle_alpha   90.00
_cell.angle_beta   90.00
_cell.angle_gamma   90.00
#
_symmetry.space_group_name_H-M   'P 1'
#
loop_
_entity.id
_entity.type
_entity.pdbx_description
1 polymer ?
#
loop_
_entity_poly.entity_id
_entity_poly.type
_entity_poly.pdbx_seq_one_letter_code
_entity_poly.pdbx_strand_id
1 'polypeptide(L)'
;MKDMIRNKRLLNALIRHKNIGERSRIFCDWIEYMHDRRKFMGKPVFDHHLMFWSKGELVFKVWLKQNREYKNINEALKDVGIEVFG
;
A
#
# COMPACT_ATOMS: atom_id res chain seq x y z
N MET A 1 -11.80 6.88 3.32
CA MET A 1 -12.26 5.70 2.57
C MET A 1 -11.29 4.57 2.85
N LYS A 2 -11.74 3.43 3.38
CA LYS A 2 -10.85 2.28 3.57
C LYS A 2 -11.03 1.38 2.35
N ASP A 3 -10.03 1.31 1.49
CA ASP A 3 -10.02 0.43 0.30
C ASP A 3 -9.06 -0.74 0.56
N MET A 4 -9.43 -1.94 0.13
CA MET A 4 -8.75 -3.18 0.53
C MET A 4 -8.77 -4.24 -0.57
N ILE A 5 -7.63 -4.90 -0.77
CA ILE A 5 -7.53 -6.16 -1.52
C ILE A 5 -7.40 -7.28 -0.50
N ARG A 6 -8.36 -8.20 -0.47
CA ARG A 6 -8.33 -9.39 0.39
C ARG A 6 -8.53 -10.63 -0.46
N ASN A 7 -7.71 -11.65 -0.24
CA ASN A 7 -7.85 -12.93 -0.92
C ASN A 7 -7.99 -14.05 0.12
N LYS A 8 -8.70 -15.12 -0.26
CA LYS A 8 -8.78 -16.35 0.54
C LYS A 8 -7.46 -17.13 0.49
N ARG A 9 -6.61 -16.84 -0.49
CA ARG A 9 -5.27 -17.40 -0.68
C ARG A 9 -4.20 -16.35 -0.44
N LEU A 10 -2.96 -16.81 -0.25
CA LEU A 10 -1.78 -15.96 -0.07
C LEU A 10 -1.58 -15.03 -1.29
N LEU A 11 -1.63 -13.73 -1.06
CA LEU A 11 -1.24 -12.71 -2.02
C LEU A 11 0.27 -12.65 -2.15
N ASN A 12 0.75 -12.51 -3.38
CA ASN A 12 2.13 -12.27 -3.73
C ASN A 12 2.26 -10.84 -4.28
N ALA A 13 2.77 -9.93 -3.46
CA ALA A 13 3.06 -8.55 -3.84
C ALA A 13 4.51 -8.42 -4.30
N LEU A 14 4.69 -8.13 -5.58
CA LEU A 14 5.97 -8.01 -6.25
C LEU A 14 6.36 -6.53 -6.35
N ILE A 15 7.50 -6.16 -5.78
CA ILE A 15 8.05 -4.81 -5.88
C ILE A 15 8.95 -4.73 -7.12
N ARG A 16 8.55 -3.91 -8.09
CA ARG A 16 9.32 -3.54 -9.28
C ARG A 16 9.77 -2.10 -9.16
N HIS A 17 11.00 -1.90 -8.73
CA HIS A 17 11.60 -0.57 -8.72
C HIS A 17 12.79 -0.53 -9.67
N LYS A 18 12.88 0.53 -10.49
CA LYS A 18 13.93 0.72 -11.51
C LYS A 18 15.37 0.72 -10.97
N ASN A 19 15.53 0.88 -9.66
CA ASN A 19 16.83 0.96 -8.98
C ASN A 19 17.22 -0.35 -8.25
N ILE A 20 16.40 -1.40 -8.32
CA ILE A 20 16.66 -2.67 -7.65
C ILE A 20 16.85 -3.73 -8.75
N GLY A 21 18.03 -4.37 -8.78
CA GLY A 21 18.34 -5.38 -9.79
C GLY A 21 17.50 -6.66 -9.67
N GLU A 22 17.09 -6.99 -8.44
CA GLU A 22 16.26 -8.15 -8.15
C GLU A 22 14.85 -7.76 -7.66
N ARG A 23 13.86 -8.52 -8.10
CA ARG A 23 12.46 -8.31 -7.69
C ARG A 23 12.26 -8.79 -6.26
N SER A 24 11.87 -7.90 -5.37
CA SER A 24 11.49 -8.25 -3.99
C SER A 24 10.03 -8.71 -3.92
N ARG A 25 9.71 -9.62 -3.00
CA ARG A 25 8.37 -10.18 -2.82
C ARG A 25 7.90 -10.04 -1.38
N ILE A 26 6.62 -9.74 -1.21
CA ILE A 26 5.92 -9.75 0.08
C ILE A 26 4.75 -10.72 -0.04
N PHE A 27 4.72 -11.69 0.85
CA PHE A 27 3.59 -12.61 0.99
C PHE A 27 2.64 -12.08 2.08
N CYS A 28 1.36 -11.95 1.77
CA CYS A 28 0.36 -11.41 2.68
C CYS A 28 -1.04 -11.99 2.41
N ASP A 29 -1.98 -11.82 3.32
CA ASP A 29 -3.37 -12.27 3.17
C ASP A 29 -4.28 -11.14 2.65
N TRP A 30 -3.97 -9.89 3.02
CA TRP A 30 -4.63 -8.71 2.49
C TRP A 30 -3.73 -7.47 2.53
N ILE A 31 -4.10 -6.50 1.71
CA ILE A 31 -3.45 -5.20 1.60
C ILE A 31 -4.52 -4.14 1.82
N GLU A 32 -4.23 -3.16 2.69
CA GLU A 32 -5.11 -2.03 2.96
C GLU A 32 -4.47 -0.73 2.46
N TYR A 33 -5.25 0.09 1.77
CA TYR A 33 -4.91 1.47 1.53
C TYR A 33 -5.56 2.32 2.62
N MET A 34 -4.72 2.86 3.50
CA MET A 34 -5.13 3.79 4.54
C MET A 34 -4.83 5.22 4.08
N HIS A 35 -5.80 6.11 4.28
CA HIS A 35 -5.55 7.53 4.13
C HIS A 35 -6.27 8.30 5.23
N ASP A 36 -5.60 9.32 5.73
CA ASP A 36 -6.13 10.22 6.74
C ASP A 36 -5.98 11.68 6.29
N ARG A 37 -7.04 12.45 6.50
CA ARG A 37 -7.09 13.88 6.23
C ARG A 37 -7.17 14.61 7.56
N ARG A 38 -6.02 14.92 8.16
CA ARG A 38 -5.96 15.73 9.39
C ARG A 38 -5.51 17.14 9.08
N LYS A 39 -5.85 18.08 9.96
CA LYS A 39 -5.22 19.40 10.00
C LYS A 39 -4.12 19.37 11.06
N PHE A 40 -2.87 19.59 10.67
CA PHE A 40 -1.77 19.82 11.61
C PHE A 40 -1.36 21.30 11.52
N MET A 41 -1.44 22.02 12.64
CA MET A 41 -1.19 23.47 12.68
C MET A 41 -1.98 24.27 11.63
N GLY A 42 -3.26 23.91 11.42
CA GLY A 42 -4.14 24.55 10.44
C GLY A 42 -3.89 24.18 8.97
N LYS A 43 -2.83 23.42 8.67
CA LYS A 43 -2.53 22.94 7.31
C LYS A 43 -3.05 21.51 7.11
N PRO A 44 -3.62 21.18 5.93
CA PRO A 44 -3.98 19.80 5.63
C PRO A 44 -2.71 18.94 5.56
N VAL A 45 -2.67 17.88 6.36
CA VAL A 45 -1.67 16.82 6.29
C VAL A 45 -2.37 15.59 5.73
N PHE A 46 -1.76 15.06 4.69
CA PHE A 46 -2.22 13.90 3.96
C PHE A 46 -1.29 12.74 4.30
N ASP A 47 -1.78 11.81 5.11
CA ASP A 47 -1.02 10.63 5.52
C ASP A 47 -1.60 9.40 4.81
N HIS A 48 -0.84 8.85 3.87
CA HIS A 48 -1.28 7.79 2.97
C HIS A 48 -0.33 6.60 3.08
N HIS A 49 -0.88 5.41 3.36
CA HIS A 49 -0.10 4.18 3.52
C HIS A 49 -0.71 3.00 2.78
N LEU A 50 0.15 2.12 2.27
CA LEU A 50 -0.21 0.74 1.97
C LEU A 50 0.26 -0.15 3.13
N MET A 51 -0.65 -0.93 3.68
CA MET A 51 -0.43 -1.81 4.82
C MET A 51 -0.62 -3.26 4.36
N PHE A 52 0.38 -4.11 4.54
CA PHE A 52 0.38 -5.51 4.13
C PHE A 52 0.29 -6.40 5.35
N TRP A 53 -0.71 -7.27 5.40
CA TRP A 53 -1.04 -8.04 6.59
C TRP A 53 -0.95 -9.54 6.34
N SER A 54 -0.44 -10.30 7.32
CA SER A 54 -0.49 -11.76 7.31
C SER A 54 -0.93 -12.29 8.67
N LYS A 55 -1.90 -13.18 8.70
CA LYS A 55 -2.47 -13.84 9.88
C LYS A 55 -2.89 -12.88 11.00
N GLY A 56 -3.35 -11.67 10.66
CA GLY A 56 -3.71 -10.66 11.67
C GLY A 56 -2.62 -9.63 11.95
N GLU A 57 -1.40 -9.84 11.48
CA GLU A 57 -0.23 -9.03 11.83
C GLU A 57 0.24 -8.18 10.65
N LEU A 58 0.71 -6.97 10.94
CA LEU A 58 1.28 -6.07 9.94
C LEU A 58 2.71 -6.53 9.61
N VAL A 59 2.94 -6.96 8.38
CA VAL A 59 4.26 -7.47 7.95
C VAL A 59 5.05 -6.46 7.14
N PHE A 60 4.38 -5.52 6.47
CA PHE A 60 5.04 -4.49 5.68
C PHE A 60 4.18 -3.23 5.55
N LYS A 61 4.83 -2.07 5.49
CA LYS A 61 4.20 -0.76 5.38
C LYS A 61 4.94 0.11 4.38
N VAL A 62 4.20 0.74 3.47
CA VAL A 62 4.74 1.71 2.50
C VAL A 62 4.08 3.07 2.70
N TRP A 63 4.91 4.09 2.84
CA TRP A 63 4.48 5.49 2.85
C TRP A 63 4.29 5.97 1.42
N LEU A 64 3.16 6.61 1.13
CA LEU A 64 2.84 7.15 -0.19
C LEU A 64 3.11 8.67 -0.24
N LYS A 65 3.13 9.22 -1.46
CA LYS A 65 3.36 10.65 -1.67
C LYS A 65 2.22 11.48 -1.04
N GLN A 66 2.59 12.47 -0.23
CA GLN A 66 1.63 13.28 0.55
C GLN A 66 0.86 14.33 -0.26
N ASN A 67 1.15 14.50 -1.55
CA ASN A 67 0.55 15.56 -2.36
C ASN A 67 -0.66 15.11 -3.19
N ARG A 68 -1.07 13.84 -3.10
CA ARG A 68 -2.25 13.33 -3.80
C ARG A 68 -2.95 12.22 -3.03
N GLU A 69 -4.27 12.21 -3.10
CA GLU A 69 -5.08 11.06 -2.71
C GLU A 69 -5.31 10.16 -3.93
N TYR A 70 -5.08 8.87 -3.76
CA TYR A 70 -5.33 7.86 -4.78
C TYR A 70 -6.82 7.50 -4.78
N LYS A 71 -7.40 7.31 -5.97
CA LYS A 71 -8.82 6.96 -6.14
C LYS A 71 -9.15 5.57 -5.61
N ASN A 72 -8.17 4.66 -5.64
CA ASN A 72 -8.28 3.29 -5.15
C ASN A 72 -6.89 2.71 -4.85
N ILE A 73 -6.88 1.55 -4.21
CA ILE A 73 -5.67 0.81 -3.83
C ILE A 73 -4.80 0.41 -5.04
N ASN A 74 -5.40 0.12 -6.19
CA ASN A 74 -4.65 -0.24 -7.40
C ASN A 74 -3.80 0.93 -7.93
N GLU A 75 -4.34 2.15 -7.87
CA GLU A 75 -3.59 3.36 -8.24
C GLU A 75 -2.42 3.61 -7.27
N ALA A 76 -2.63 3.37 -5.97
CA ALA A 76 -1.59 3.48 -4.95
C ALA A 76 -0.46 2.46 -5.19
N LEU A 77 -0.82 1.18 -5.41
CA LEU A 77 0.14 0.10 -5.71
C LEU A 77 0.99 0.41 -6.95
N LYS A 78 0.35 0.89 -8.02
CA LYS A 78 1.04 1.23 -9.28
C LYS A 78 2.09 2.34 -9.09
N ASP A 79 1.81 3.35 -8.28
CA ASP A 79 2.73 4.48 -8.07
C ASP A 79 4.01 4.09 -7.33
N VAL A 80 3.94 3.09 -6.45
CA VAL A 80 5.10 2.54 -5.75
C VAL A 80 5.69 1.31 -6.44
N GLY A 81 5.22 0.99 -7.65
CA GLY A 81 5.74 -0.11 -8.45
C GLY A 81 5.43 -1.49 -7.87
N ILE A 82 4.28 -1.67 -7.20
CA ILE A 82 3.86 -2.96 -6.65
C ILE A 82 2.80 -3.59 -7.55
N GLU A 83 3.03 -4.85 -7.92
CA GLU A 83 2.06 -5.70 -8.61
C GLU A 83 1.58 -6.80 -7.66
N VAL A 84 0.28 -7.06 -7.59
CA VAL A 84 -0.31 -8.06 -6.67
C VAL A 84 -0.90 -9.20 -7.47
N PHE A 85 -0.53 -10.43 -7.10
CA PHE A 85 -1.05 -11.68 -7.66
C PHE A 85 -1.70 -12.51 -6.54
N GLY A 86 -2.76 -13.25 -6.85
CA GLY A 86 -3.44 -14.11 -5.86
C GLY A 86 -4.45 -15.05 -6.48
#